data_AF-A0A926YLI7-F1
#
_entry.id   AF-A0A926YLI7-F1
#
_cell.length_a   1.000
_cell.length_b   1.000
_cell.length_c   1.000
_cell.angle_alpha   90.00
_cell.angle_beta   90.00
_cell.angle_gamma   90.00
#
_symmetry.space_group_name_H-M   'P 1'
#
loop_
_entity.id
_entity.type
_entity.pdbx_description
1 polymer ?
#
loop_
_entity_poly.entity_id
_entity_poly.type
_entity_poly.pdbx_seq_one_letter_code
_entity_poly.pdbx_strand_id
1 'polypeptide(L)'
;MAIAGITRIKIRETIAELEALLQQYSNPHLKERLQVLYLLQLPNAMSVSAIAKVIERHQGSVQRWLSQYCDNRLTGLLETRQSSGRPIVIPA
;
A
#
# COMPACT_ATOMS: atom_id res chain seq x y z
N MET A 1 -7.12 -19.73 -10.22
CA MET A 1 -7.68 -18.41 -9.85
C MET A 1 -8.58 -18.62 -8.64
N ALA A 2 -8.14 -18.22 -7.44
CA ALA A 2 -8.93 -18.31 -6.22
C ALA A 2 -9.11 -16.89 -5.65
N ILE A 3 -10.27 -16.30 -5.86
CA ILE A 3 -10.74 -15.12 -5.13
C ILE A 3 -11.34 -15.60 -3.80
N ALA A 4 -10.48 -15.99 -2.86
CA ALA A 4 -10.92 -16.28 -1.50
C ALA A 4 -10.94 -14.97 -0.72
N GLY A 5 -12.16 -14.54 -0.36
CA GLY A 5 -12.42 -13.35 0.43
C GLY A 5 -11.54 -13.27 1.68
N ILE A 6 -11.10 -12.05 1.98
CA ILE A 6 -10.32 -11.71 3.18
C ILE A 6 -9.12 -12.64 3.32
N THR A 7 -8.16 -12.47 2.42
CA THR A 7 -6.82 -13.00 2.63
C THR A 7 -6.37 -12.46 3.99
N ARG A 8 -6.07 -13.35 4.93
CA ARG A 8 -5.34 -13.03 6.16
C ARG A 8 -3.99 -12.45 5.76
N ILE A 9 -3.95 -11.19 5.34
CA ILE A 9 -2.71 -10.48 5.12
C ILE A 9 -2.12 -10.34 6.52
N LYS A 10 -1.08 -11.11 6.82
CA LYS A 10 -0.32 -10.98 8.06
C LYS A 10 0.48 -9.70 7.97
N ILE A 11 -0.16 -8.58 8.27
CA ILE A 11 0.50 -7.30 8.45
C ILE A 11 1.35 -7.45 9.71
N ARG A 12 2.67 -7.44 9.53
CA ARG A 12 3.63 -7.54 10.64
C ARG A 12 3.84 -6.19 11.33
N GLU A 13 3.58 -5.10 10.60
CA GLU A 13 3.71 -3.75 11.11
C GLU A 13 2.55 -3.40 12.04
N THR A 14 2.85 -2.79 13.17
CA THR A 14 1.83 -2.30 14.09
C THR A 14 1.22 -1.00 13.57
N ILE A 15 0.08 -0.63 14.15
CA ILE A 15 -0.61 0.63 13.86
C ILE A 15 0.35 1.82 14.04
N ALA A 16 1.17 1.80 15.11
CA ALA A 16 2.15 2.84 15.40
C ALA A 16 3.25 2.95 14.31
N GLU A 17 3.77 1.82 13.81
CA GLU A 17 4.75 1.81 12.72
C GLU A 17 4.15 2.41 11.43
N LEU A 18 2.91 2.03 11.10
CA LEU A 18 2.21 2.56 9.94
C LEU A 18 1.94 4.07 10.07
N GLU A 19 1.63 4.53 11.28
CA GLU A 19 1.43 5.95 11.57
C GLU A 19 2.74 6.75 11.44
N ALA A 20 3.85 6.23 11.96
CA ALA A 20 5.16 6.83 11.79
C ALA A 20 5.55 6.94 10.31
N LEU A 21 5.29 5.89 9.52
CA LEU A 21 5.51 5.91 8.07
C LEU A 21 4.60 6.94 7.39
N LEU A 22 3.31 7.03 7.76
CA LEU A 22 2.40 8.05 7.23
C LEU A 22 2.88 9.48 7.52
N GLN A 23 3.52 9.72 8.66
CA GLN A 23 4.11 11.01 9.00
C GLN A 23 5.42 11.26 8.22
N GLN A 24 6.22 10.23 8.00
CA GLN A 24 7.49 10.32 7.28
C GLN A 24 7.30 10.59 5.78
N TYR A 25 6.32 9.98 5.13
CA TYR A 25 6.06 10.16 3.71
C TYR A 25 5.15 11.36 3.44
N SER A 26 5.68 12.39 2.79
CA SER A 26 4.89 13.56 2.36
C SER A 26 4.14 13.32 1.04
N ASN A 27 4.43 12.21 0.33
CA ASN A 27 3.81 11.91 -0.95
C ASN A 27 2.35 11.43 -0.76
N PRO A 28 1.36 12.14 -1.33
CA PRO A 28 -0.05 11.79 -1.17
C PRO A 28 -0.38 10.38 -1.67
N HIS A 29 0.23 9.94 -2.77
CA HIS A 29 -0.01 8.58 -3.30
C HIS A 29 0.52 7.47 -2.41
N LEU A 30 1.64 7.72 -1.71
CA LEU A 30 2.19 6.75 -0.74
C LEU A 30 1.35 6.72 0.53
N LYS A 31 0.88 7.89 0.97
CA LYS A 31 -0.03 8.01 2.11
C LYS A 31 -1.32 7.23 1.89
N GLU A 32 -1.92 7.32 0.71
CA GLU A 32 -3.13 6.55 0.38
C GLU A 32 -2.90 5.03 0.50
N ARG A 33 -1.75 4.54 0.03
CA ARG A 33 -1.39 3.11 0.10
C ARG A 33 -1.15 2.67 1.54
N LEU A 34 -0.43 3.47 2.33
CA LEU A 34 -0.20 3.22 3.75
C LEU A 34 -1.51 3.27 4.54
N GLN A 35 -2.43 4.18 4.20
CA GLN A 35 -3.76 4.26 4.81
C GLN A 35 -4.57 2.97 4.57
N VAL A 36 -4.44 2.33 3.40
CA VAL A 36 -5.06 1.00 3.18
C VAL A 36 -4.57 -0.01 4.20
N LEU A 37 -3.25 -0.10 4.41
CA LEU A 37 -2.68 -1.03 5.39
C LEU A 37 -3.12 -0.68 6.81
N TYR A 38 -3.11 0.62 7.14
CA TYR A 38 -3.54 1.12 8.44
C TYR A 38 -4.99 0.70 8.74
N LEU A 39 -5.90 0.91 7.78
CA LEU A 39 -7.31 0.55 7.91
C LEU A 39 -7.55 -0.97 7.99
N LEU A 40 -6.70 -1.77 7.35
CA LEU A 40 -6.75 -3.23 7.47
C LEU A 40 -6.20 -3.74 8.81
N GLN A 41 -5.25 -3.00 9.40
CA GLN A 41 -4.64 -3.37 10.68
C GLN A 41 -5.48 -2.94 11.88
N LEU A 42 -6.45 -2.05 11.68
CA LEU A 42 -7.41 -1.70 12.72
C LEU A 42 -8.21 -2.94 13.17
N PRO A 43 -8.58 -3.02 14.46
CA PRO A 43 -9.38 -4.12 14.99
C PRO A 43 -10.76 -4.25 14.33
N ASN A 44 -11.25 -3.19 13.68
CA ASN A 44 -12.45 -3.18 12.83
C ASN A 44 -12.05 -3.25 11.34
N ALA A 45 -11.21 -4.21 10.97
CA ALA A 45 -10.65 -4.34 9.63
C ALA A 45 -11.76 -4.32 8.58
N MET A 46 -11.80 -3.24 7.80
CA MET A 46 -12.81 -3.06 6.76
C MET A 46 -12.47 -3.92 5.53
N SER A 47 -13.49 -4.39 4.81
CA SER A 47 -13.29 -5.07 3.53
C SER A 47 -12.60 -4.14 2.53
N VAL A 48 -11.80 -4.72 1.62
CA VAL A 48 -11.07 -3.98 0.56
C VAL A 48 -11.98 -3.02 -0.21
N SER A 49 -13.21 -3.43 -0.48
CA SER A 49 -14.24 -2.63 -1.15
C SER A 49 -14.73 -1.44 -0.32
N ALA A 50 -14.81 -1.59 1.01
CA ALA A 50 -15.18 -0.51 1.92
C ALA A 50 -14.03 0.48 2.08
N ILE A 51 -12.80 -0.02 2.23
CA ILE A 51 -11.59 0.81 2.26
C ILE A 51 -11.49 1.62 0.98
N ALA A 52 -11.63 0.98 -0.19
CA ALA A 52 -11.63 1.64 -1.49
C ALA A 52 -12.63 2.81 -1.57
N LYS A 53 -13.82 2.65 -0.99
CA LYS A 53 -14.81 3.75 -0.89
C LYS A 53 -14.35 4.88 0.04
N VAL A 54 -13.73 4.56 1.19
CA VAL A 54 -13.24 5.56 2.15
C VAL A 54 -12.13 6.42 1.55
N ILE A 55 -11.22 5.82 0.77
CA ILE A 55 -10.13 6.56 0.13
C ILE A 55 -10.50 7.07 -1.27
N GLU A 56 -11.78 6.92 -1.67
CA GLU A 56 -12.30 7.30 -3.00
C GLU A 56 -11.47 6.74 -4.17
N ARG A 57 -10.91 5.54 -3.99
CA ARG A 57 -10.11 4.84 -5.00
C ARG A 57 -10.82 3.62 -5.52
N HIS A 58 -10.43 3.21 -6.73
CA HIS A 58 -10.97 2.00 -7.34
C HIS A 58 -10.50 0.75 -6.58
N GLN A 59 -11.41 -0.19 -6.30
CA GLN A 59 -11.12 -1.45 -5.60
C GLN A 59 -9.97 -2.23 -6.26
N GLY A 60 -9.89 -2.22 -7.59
CA GLY A 60 -8.82 -2.89 -8.34
C GLY A 60 -7.43 -2.32 -8.04
N SER A 61 -7.32 -1.02 -7.77
CA SER A 61 -6.06 -0.38 -7.36
C SER A 61 -5.65 -0.83 -5.96
N VAL A 62 -6.61 -0.89 -5.04
CA VAL A 62 -6.38 -1.37 -3.68
C VAL A 62 -5.97 -2.84 -3.67
N GLN A 63 -6.66 -3.70 -4.44
CA GLN A 63 -6.27 -5.12 -4.59
C GLN A 63 -4.87 -5.28 -5.18
N ARG A 64 -4.51 -4.46 -6.18
CA ARG A 64 -3.15 -4.46 -6.75
C ARG A 64 -2.12 -4.11 -5.68
N TRP A 65 -2.35 -3.05 -4.91
CA TRP A 65 -1.46 -2.63 -3.83
C TRP A 65 -1.27 -3.72 -2.78
N LEU A 66 -2.36 -4.38 -2.36
CA LEU A 66 -2.31 -5.49 -1.42
C LEU A 66 -1.55 -6.70 -1.98
N SER A 67 -1.69 -6.97 -3.28
CA SER A 67 -0.93 -8.02 -3.96
C SER A 67 0.58 -7.71 -3.97
N GLN A 68 0.95 -6.46 -4.26
CA GLN A 68 2.35 -5.99 -4.20
C GLN A 68 2.93 -6.07 -2.78
N TYR A 69 2.12 -5.75 -1.77
CA TYR A 69 2.50 -5.91 -0.37
C TYR A 69 2.66 -7.38 0.04
N CYS A 70 1.85 -8.28 -0.51
CA CYS A 70 2.00 -9.71 -0.22
C CYS A 70 3.35 -10.24 -0.73
N ASP A 71 3.74 -9.80 -1.93
CA ASP A 71 4.96 -10.22 -2.63
C ASP A 71 6.22 -9.58 -2.03
N ASN A 72 6.25 -8.24 -1.88
CA ASN A 72 7.43 -7.46 -1.50
C ASN A 72 7.23 -6.59 -0.25
N ARG A 73 6.18 -6.83 0.55
CA ARG A 73 5.88 -6.10 1.80
C ARG A 73 5.77 -4.58 1.58
N LEU A 74 6.13 -3.79 2.60
CA LEU A 74 6.17 -2.34 2.51
C LEU A 74 6.99 -1.85 1.32
N THR A 75 8.10 -2.51 0.99
CA THR A 75 8.95 -2.14 -0.14
C THR A 75 8.19 -2.17 -1.46
N GLY A 76 7.41 -3.23 -1.72
CA GLY A 76 6.58 -3.33 -2.93
C GLY A 76 5.40 -2.38 -2.96
N LEU A 77 4.85 -2.05 -1.79
CA LEU A 77 3.75 -1.10 -1.68
C LEU A 77 4.23 0.35 -1.88
N LEU A 78 5.40 0.67 -1.32
CA LEU A 78 6.05 1.97 -1.37
C LEU A 78 6.89 2.16 -2.64
N GLU A 79 7.15 1.09 -3.38
CA GLU A 79 7.46 1.12 -4.80
C GLU A 79 6.24 1.69 -5.54
N THR A 80 6.11 3.02 -5.48
CA THR A 80 5.74 3.75 -6.68
C THR A 80 6.78 3.35 -7.72
N ARG A 81 6.41 3.18 -8.99
CA ARG A 81 7.41 3.22 -10.05
C ARG A 81 8.09 4.60 -9.99
N GLN A 82 9.02 4.79 -9.06
CA GLN A 82 10.28 5.35 -9.42
C GLN A 82 10.79 4.35 -10.45
N SER A 83 10.48 4.63 -11.71
CA SER A 83 11.54 4.68 -12.69
C SER A 83 12.65 5.47 -11.99
N SER A 84 13.49 4.80 -11.18
CA SER A 84 14.80 5.31 -10.81
C SER A 84 15.36 5.70 -12.14
N GLY A 85 15.40 7.02 -12.36
CA GLY A 85 15.66 7.60 -13.66
C GLY A 85 16.83 6.84 -14.25
N ARG A 86 16.69 6.42 -15.51
CA ARG A 86 17.84 6.05 -16.31
C ARG A 86 18.92 7.07 -15.94
N PRO A 87 20.06 6.69 -15.35
CA PRO A 87 21.10 7.65 -15.06
C PRO A 87 21.34 8.37 -16.38
N ILE A 88 21.17 9.69 -16.37
CA ILE A 88 21.49 10.49 -17.53
C ILE A 88 23.00 10.34 -17.70
N VAL A 89 23.39 9.35 -18.49
CA VAL A 89 24.76 9.19 -18.95
C VAL A 89 24.91 10.30 -19.97
N ILE A 90 25.38 11.46 -19.51
CA ILE A 90 25.92 12.49 -20.38
C ILE A 90 27.40 12.12 -20.53
N PRO A 91 27.85 11.47 -21.61
CA PRO A 91 29.27 11.47 -21.90
C PRO A 91 29.65 12.87 -22.41
N ALA A 92 30.71 13.42 -21.81
CA ALA A 92 31.41 14.62 -22.26
C ALA A 92 32.20 14.36 -23.55
#